data_AF-A0A8H7KPV0-F1
#
_entry.id   AF-A0A8H7KPV0-F1
#
_cell.length_a   1.000
_cell.length_b   1.000
_cell.length_c   1.000
_cell.angle_alpha   90.00
_cell.angle_beta   90.00
_cell.angle_gamma   90.00
#
_symmetry.space_group_name_H-M   'P 1'
#
loop_
_entity.id
_entity.type
_entity.pdbx_description
1 polymer ?
#
loop_
_entity_poly.entity_id
_entity_poly.type
_entity_poly.pdbx_seq_one_letter_code
_entity_poly.pdbx_strand_id
1 'polypeptide(L)'
;MSLDNLFQYIDRPNVVALNATGEGLKVIKPWHERLDEAVLNDPIKSIIRIPFTGSVKLRSLLLKTGPAELTPAKVVLFSNADNLDFDDATEKTPTQEFHVAQGREIGEYAVKVSKFSNLSSLTLFFPQSQGGDSTQIYYIGLLGQWSERKDNPIITVYETQANLADHEKIQGMDGTFSTPQS
;
A
#
# COMPACT_ATOMS: atom_id res chain seq x y z
N MET A 1 -12.61 21.03 -10.31
CA MET A 1 -11.93 19.71 -10.27
C MET A 1 -12.98 18.66 -9.95
N SER A 2 -12.94 17.49 -10.58
CA SER A 2 -13.83 16.38 -10.19
C SER A 2 -13.53 16.01 -8.73
N LEU A 3 -14.58 15.87 -7.92
CA LEU A 3 -14.50 15.54 -6.49
C LEU A 3 -13.77 14.21 -6.22
N ASP A 4 -13.61 13.39 -7.25
CA ASP A 4 -13.01 12.07 -7.18
C ASP A 4 -11.47 12.07 -7.30
N ASN A 5 -10.82 13.22 -7.52
CA ASN A 5 -9.35 13.24 -7.64
C ASN A 5 -8.66 13.05 -6.29
N LEU A 6 -7.74 12.08 -6.22
CA LEU A 6 -7.09 11.68 -4.97
C LEU A 6 -5.74 12.37 -4.69
N PHE A 7 -5.26 13.24 -5.57
CA PHE A 7 -3.91 13.80 -5.51
C PHE A 7 -3.59 14.47 -4.15
N GLN A 8 -4.53 15.24 -3.60
CA GLN A 8 -4.36 15.92 -2.31
C GLN A 8 -4.28 14.99 -1.10
N TYR A 9 -4.72 13.73 -1.24
CA TYR A 9 -4.75 12.74 -0.18
C TYR A 9 -3.57 11.76 -0.26
N ILE A 10 -2.64 11.96 -1.21
CA ILE A 10 -1.41 11.18 -1.30
C ILE A 10 -0.40 11.74 -0.29
N ASP A 11 0.17 10.84 0.51
CA ASP A 11 1.28 11.15 1.41
C ASP A 11 2.60 11.20 0.62
N ARG A 12 2.73 12.25 -0.18
CA ARG A 12 3.83 12.45 -1.14
C ARG A 12 5.22 12.33 -0.49
N PRO A 13 5.51 12.91 0.69
CA PRO A 13 6.82 12.74 1.33
C PRO A 13 7.25 11.28 1.55
N ASN A 14 6.28 10.36 1.66
CA ASN A 14 6.51 8.94 1.91
C ASN A 14 6.30 8.05 0.67
N VAL A 15 6.17 8.64 -0.52
CA VAL A 15 6.15 7.88 -1.77
C VAL A 15 7.52 7.22 -1.97
N VAL A 16 7.51 5.91 -2.16
CA VAL A 16 8.71 5.12 -2.42
C VAL A 16 8.70 4.70 -3.89
N ALA A 17 9.83 4.85 -4.56
CA ALA A 17 10.00 4.35 -5.91
C ALA A 17 11.30 3.54 -5.98
N LEU A 18 11.18 2.28 -6.40
CA LEU A 18 12.31 1.36 -6.58
C LEU A 18 12.66 1.32 -8.07
N ASN A 19 13.96 1.43 -8.36
CA ASN A 19 14.53 1.61 -9.70
C ASN A 19 14.13 2.90 -10.44
N ALA A 20 13.26 3.72 -9.86
CA ALA A 20 13.07 5.10 -10.30
C ALA A 20 14.13 6.00 -9.67
N THR A 21 14.72 6.92 -10.44
CA THR A 21 15.76 7.85 -9.96
C THR A 21 15.23 8.87 -8.96
N GLY A 22 14.79 8.51 -7.74
CA GLY A 22 14.28 9.46 -6.72
C GLY A 22 13.11 10.36 -7.17
N GLU A 23 12.60 10.13 -8.38
CA GLU A 23 11.72 11.00 -9.15
C GLU A 23 10.32 10.41 -9.27
N GLY A 24 9.99 9.33 -8.56
CA GLY A 24 8.64 8.74 -8.56
C GLY A 24 7.53 9.75 -8.22
N LEU A 25 7.88 10.82 -7.50
CA LEU A 25 7.01 11.96 -7.25
C LEU A 25 6.74 12.83 -8.49
N LYS A 26 7.70 12.93 -9.42
CA LYS A 26 7.55 13.74 -10.62
C LYS A 26 6.42 13.23 -11.51
N VAL A 27 6.09 11.94 -11.50
CA VAL A 27 4.96 11.42 -12.31
C VAL A 27 3.62 11.51 -11.60
N ILE A 28 3.61 11.66 -10.28
CA ILE A 28 2.40 11.89 -9.50
C ILE A 28 2.17 13.41 -9.46
N LYS A 29 1.41 13.91 -10.45
CA LYS A 29 1.14 15.34 -10.65
C LYS A 29 -0.32 15.67 -10.38
N PRO A 30 -0.67 16.93 -10.09
CA PRO A 30 -2.07 17.35 -10.14
C PRO A 30 -2.60 17.28 -11.59
N TRP A 31 -3.92 17.11 -11.75
CA TRP A 31 -4.56 16.92 -13.06
C TRP A 31 -4.23 18.03 -14.09
N HIS A 32 -4.01 19.27 -13.65
CA HIS A 32 -3.71 20.37 -14.56
C HIS A 32 -2.29 20.28 -15.16
N GLU A 33 -1.37 19.56 -14.53
CA GLU A 33 0.01 19.33 -15.00
C GLU A 33 0.17 17.98 -15.72
N ARG A 34 -0.91 17.22 -15.94
CA ARG A 34 -0.85 15.86 -16.55
C ARG A 34 -0.24 15.79 -17.95
N LEU A 35 -0.13 16.93 -18.64
CA LEU A 35 0.46 17.05 -19.97
C LEU A 35 1.90 17.54 -19.94
N ASP A 36 2.40 17.95 -18.77
CA ASP A 36 3.80 18.29 -18.61
C ASP A 36 4.63 17.03 -18.82
N GLU A 37 5.56 17.10 -19.78
CA GLU A 37 6.38 15.96 -20.20
C GLU A 37 7.67 15.86 -19.38
N ALA A 38 7.74 16.37 -18.14
CA ALA A 38 8.81 15.93 -17.24
C ALA A 38 8.70 14.41 -17.04
N VAL A 39 9.68 13.68 -17.59
CA VAL A 39 9.65 12.22 -17.78
C VAL A 39 10.36 11.51 -16.65
N LEU A 40 9.76 10.41 -16.22
CA LEU A 40 10.48 9.35 -15.52
C LEU A 40 11.01 8.36 -16.57
N ASN A 41 12.32 8.39 -16.84
CA ASN A 41 13.00 7.43 -17.70
C ASN A 41 13.55 6.31 -16.84
N ASP A 42 12.72 5.31 -16.57
CA ASP A 42 13.09 4.23 -15.67
C ASP A 42 13.69 3.04 -16.43
N PRO A 43 14.65 2.32 -15.83
CA PRO A 43 15.03 1.00 -16.31
C PRO A 43 13.79 0.08 -16.33
N ILE A 44 13.85 -0.98 -17.14
CA ILE A 44 12.85 -2.03 -17.12
C ILE A 44 12.73 -2.56 -15.68
N LYS A 45 11.49 -2.75 -15.21
CA LYS A 45 11.14 -3.26 -13.88
C LYS A 45 11.25 -2.19 -12.77
N SER A 46 10.18 -1.43 -12.58
CA SER A 46 10.05 -0.41 -11.52
C SER A 46 8.83 -0.63 -10.63
N ILE A 47 8.94 -0.18 -9.37
CA ILE A 47 7.86 -0.23 -8.38
C ILE A 47 7.62 1.18 -7.85
N ILE A 48 6.35 1.61 -7.76
CA ILE A 48 5.94 2.87 -7.16
C ILE A 48 4.93 2.58 -6.06
N ARG A 49 5.27 2.91 -4.81
CA ARG A 49 4.42 2.75 -3.63
C ARG A 49 3.84 4.11 -3.25
N ILE A 50 2.53 4.19 -3.22
CA ILE A 50 1.77 5.42 -3.03
C ILE A 50 0.97 5.30 -1.74
N PRO A 51 1.49 5.80 -0.60
CA PRO A 51 0.72 5.89 0.63
C PRO A 51 -0.32 7.02 0.56
N PHE A 52 -1.41 6.86 1.30
CA PHE A 52 -2.48 7.84 1.45
C PHE A 52 -2.56 8.33 2.89
N THR A 53 -3.03 9.57 3.07
CA THR A 53 -3.21 10.21 4.38
C THR A 53 -4.45 9.72 5.14
N GLY A 54 -5.19 8.76 4.59
CA GLY A 54 -6.40 8.18 5.17
C GLY A 54 -6.84 6.93 4.41
N SER A 55 -8.11 6.55 4.54
CA SER A 55 -8.66 5.39 3.82
C SER A 55 -9.14 5.81 2.43
N VAL A 56 -8.69 5.09 1.40
CA VAL A 56 -9.11 5.32 0.01
C VAL A 56 -9.94 4.16 -0.52
N LYS A 57 -11.05 4.48 -1.15
CA LYS A 57 -11.78 3.62 -2.07
C LYS A 57 -11.40 4.01 -3.51
N LEU A 58 -10.51 3.24 -4.12
CA LEU A 58 -10.04 3.49 -5.49
C LEU A 58 -11.10 3.08 -6.51
N ARG A 59 -11.33 3.95 -7.50
CA ARG A 59 -12.20 3.69 -8.66
C ARG A 59 -11.40 3.48 -9.94
N SER A 60 -10.42 4.33 -10.20
CA SER A 60 -9.63 4.25 -11.42
C SER A 60 -8.18 4.69 -11.22
N LEU A 61 -7.28 4.04 -11.95
CA LEU A 61 -5.91 4.48 -12.19
C LEU A 61 -5.84 5.18 -13.55
N LEU A 62 -5.16 6.32 -13.63
CA LEU A 62 -4.92 7.07 -14.85
C LEU A 62 -3.43 7.01 -15.18
N LEU A 63 -3.06 6.61 -16.40
CA LEU A 63 -1.66 6.57 -16.84
C LEU A 63 -1.47 7.32 -18.14
N LYS A 64 -0.43 8.15 -18.19
CA LYS A 64 0.18 8.63 -19.44
C LYS A 64 1.59 8.06 -19.52
N THR A 65 1.92 7.38 -20.62
CA THR A 65 3.18 6.63 -20.74
C THR A 65 3.87 6.91 -22.08
N GLY A 66 5.12 6.42 -22.19
CA GLY A 66 6.02 6.55 -23.35
C GLY A 66 5.37 6.22 -24.68
N PRO A 67 5.75 6.85 -25.79
CA PRO A 67 5.31 6.37 -27.08
C PRO A 67 5.94 5.00 -27.38
N ALA A 68 5.20 4.17 -28.13
CA ALA A 68 5.69 2.95 -28.76
C ALA A 68 6.38 1.99 -27.76
N GLU A 69 7.63 1.62 -28.03
CA GLU A 69 8.39 0.59 -27.32
C GLU A 69 8.69 0.95 -25.85
N LEU A 70 8.63 2.24 -25.50
CA LEU A 70 8.83 2.75 -24.14
C LEU A 70 7.56 2.68 -23.29
N THR A 71 6.43 2.25 -23.86
CA THR A 71 5.18 2.00 -23.13
C THR A 71 5.38 0.79 -22.21
N PRO A 72 5.07 0.85 -20.90
CA PRO A 72 4.97 -0.36 -20.10
C PRO A 72 3.96 -1.33 -20.74
N ALA A 73 4.22 -2.64 -20.82
CA ALA A 73 3.24 -3.56 -21.42
C ALA A 73 2.06 -3.85 -20.49
N LYS A 74 2.31 -3.81 -19.19
CA LYS A 74 1.29 -4.00 -18.16
C LYS A 74 1.63 -3.22 -16.90
N VAL A 75 0.60 -2.97 -16.11
CA VAL A 75 0.71 -2.47 -14.75
C VAL A 75 0.04 -3.46 -13.81
N VAL A 76 0.74 -3.81 -12.73
CA VAL A 76 0.29 -4.76 -11.72
C VAL A 76 0.04 -3.98 -10.42
N LEU A 77 -1.17 -4.13 -9.86
CA LEU A 77 -1.61 -3.38 -8.69
C LEU A 77 -1.69 -4.30 -7.47
N PHE A 78 -1.12 -3.85 -6.36
CA PHE A 78 -1.23 -4.47 -5.05
C PHE A 78 -1.83 -3.49 -4.05
N SER A 79 -2.84 -3.96 -3.30
CA SER A 79 -3.49 -3.19 -2.24
C SER A 79 -2.78 -3.39 -0.91
N ASN A 80 -2.38 -2.31 -0.23
CA ASN A 80 -1.76 -2.36 1.11
C ASN A 80 -0.50 -3.24 1.18
N ALA A 81 0.38 -3.11 0.18
CA ALA A 81 1.60 -3.88 0.06
C ALA A 81 2.84 -2.98 0.22
N ASP A 82 3.03 -2.47 1.45
CA ASP A 82 4.00 -1.42 1.77
C ASP A 82 5.47 -1.85 1.66
N ASN A 83 5.74 -3.16 1.71
CA ASN A 83 7.09 -3.73 1.72
C ASN A 83 7.43 -4.55 0.46
N LEU A 84 6.57 -4.53 -0.57
CA LEU A 84 6.70 -5.38 -1.76
C LEU A 84 7.91 -5.02 -2.62
N ASP A 85 8.89 -5.92 -2.69
CA ASP A 85 10.05 -5.82 -3.58
C ASP A 85 9.82 -6.55 -4.92
N PHE A 86 10.86 -6.67 -5.74
CA PHE A 86 10.78 -7.22 -7.10
C PHE A 86 10.58 -8.73 -7.19
N ASP A 87 11.04 -9.47 -6.18
CA ASP A 87 10.85 -10.92 -6.06
C ASP A 87 9.40 -11.19 -5.69
N ASP A 88 8.97 -10.57 -4.59
CA ASP A 88 7.57 -10.51 -4.13
C ASP A 88 6.59 -10.12 -5.24
N ALA A 89 6.89 -9.07 -6.02
CA ALA A 89 6.04 -8.57 -7.09
C ALA A 89 5.81 -9.60 -8.22
N THR A 90 6.73 -10.55 -8.36
CA THR A 90 6.71 -11.59 -9.39
C THR A 90 5.97 -12.84 -8.89
N GLU A 91 6.08 -13.15 -7.60
CA GLU A 91 5.50 -14.37 -7.02
C GLU A 91 4.10 -14.16 -6.43
N LYS A 92 3.82 -13.00 -5.85
CA LYS A 92 2.54 -12.74 -5.15
C LYS A 92 1.41 -12.56 -6.15
N THR A 93 0.25 -13.12 -5.81
CA THR A 93 -0.99 -12.88 -6.55
C THR A 93 -1.34 -11.38 -6.51
N PRO A 94 -1.45 -10.71 -7.67
CA PRO A 94 -1.81 -9.30 -7.70
C PRO A 94 -3.27 -9.07 -7.31
N THR A 95 -3.57 -7.90 -6.77
CA THR A 95 -4.95 -7.50 -6.50
C THR A 95 -5.72 -7.33 -7.81
N GLN A 96 -5.08 -6.71 -8.80
CA GLN A 96 -5.55 -6.59 -10.18
C GLN A 96 -4.38 -6.25 -11.11
N GLU A 97 -4.47 -6.58 -12.39
CA GLU A 97 -3.51 -6.17 -13.42
C GLU A 97 -4.22 -5.65 -14.67
N PHE A 98 -3.54 -4.81 -15.44
CA PHE A 98 -4.02 -4.29 -16.71
C PHE A 98 -2.93 -4.31 -17.76
N HIS A 99 -3.31 -4.65 -19.00
CA HIS A 99 -2.51 -4.29 -20.16
C HIS A 99 -2.59 -2.78 -20.38
N VAL A 100 -1.42 -2.17 -20.56
CA VAL A 100 -1.34 -0.74 -20.87
C VAL A 100 -1.36 -0.62 -22.39
N ALA A 101 -2.18 0.29 -22.91
CA ALA A 101 -2.31 0.47 -24.35
C ALA A 101 -1.24 1.46 -24.83
N GLN A 102 -0.67 1.21 -26.00
CA GLN A 102 0.16 2.21 -26.66
C GLN A 102 -0.70 3.40 -27.08
N GLY A 103 -0.25 4.60 -26.74
CA GLY A 103 -0.93 5.81 -27.12
C GLY A 103 -0.31 7.05 -26.48
N ARG A 104 -0.67 8.22 -27.00
CA ARG A 104 -0.29 9.50 -26.40
C ARG A 104 -1.32 10.01 -25.39
N GLU A 105 -2.52 9.45 -25.41
CA GLU A 105 -3.61 9.82 -24.52
C GLU A 105 -3.45 9.23 -23.13
N ILE A 106 -4.22 9.75 -22.18
CA ILE A 106 -4.23 9.24 -20.81
C ILE A 106 -5.21 8.06 -20.77
N GLY A 107 -4.70 6.87 -20.49
CA GLY A 107 -5.52 5.69 -20.29
C GLY A 107 -6.18 5.71 -18.91
N GLU A 108 -7.48 5.44 -18.85
CA GLU A 108 -8.21 5.19 -17.60
C GLU A 108 -8.44 3.69 -17.40
N TYR A 109 -7.95 3.17 -16.27
CA TYR A 109 -8.03 1.77 -15.89
C TYR A 109 -8.94 1.63 -14.68
N ALA A 110 -10.21 1.28 -14.93
CA ALA A 110 -11.21 1.09 -13.89
C ALA A 110 -10.92 -0.18 -13.08
N VAL A 111 -10.77 -0.04 -11.76
CA VAL A 111 -10.50 -1.17 -10.87
C VAL A 111 -11.78 -1.81 -10.38
N LYS A 112 -11.70 -3.07 -9.93
CA LYS A 112 -12.79 -3.71 -9.20
C LYS A 112 -12.86 -3.10 -7.80
N VAL A 113 -13.69 -2.08 -7.61
CA VAL A 113 -13.79 -1.27 -6.38
C VAL A 113 -13.82 -2.11 -5.09
N SER A 114 -14.51 -3.26 -5.08
CA SER A 114 -14.56 -4.18 -3.93
C SER A 114 -13.19 -4.67 -3.45
N LYS A 115 -12.21 -4.75 -4.35
CA LYS A 115 -10.81 -5.14 -4.05
C LYS A 115 -9.96 -3.96 -3.56
N PHE A 116 -10.43 -2.73 -3.74
CA PHE A 116 -9.70 -1.50 -3.44
C PHE A 116 -10.53 -0.51 -2.59
N SER A 117 -11.38 -1.02 -1.69
CA SER A 117 -12.32 -0.19 -0.92
C SER A 117 -11.75 0.42 0.36
N ASN A 118 -10.58 -0.03 0.81
CA ASN A 118 -9.95 0.42 2.06
C ASN A 118 -8.41 0.39 1.93
N LEU A 119 -7.88 1.25 1.06
CA LEU A 119 -6.44 1.39 0.85
C LEU A 119 -5.83 2.38 1.86
N SER A 120 -4.78 1.94 2.57
CA SER A 120 -3.74 2.81 3.14
C SER A 120 -2.71 3.18 2.09
N SER A 121 -2.42 2.26 1.18
CA SER A 121 -1.39 2.41 0.16
C SER A 121 -1.73 1.60 -1.08
N LEU A 122 -1.23 2.06 -2.21
CA LEU A 122 -1.30 1.39 -3.50
C LEU A 122 0.12 1.18 -4.02
N THR A 123 0.45 -0.06 -4.36
CA THR A 123 1.74 -0.38 -4.99
C THR A 123 1.49 -0.71 -6.46
N LEU A 124 2.18 0.02 -7.34
CA LEU A 124 2.19 -0.17 -8.79
C LEU A 124 3.50 -0.83 -9.19
N PHE A 125 3.42 -1.90 -9.97
CA PHE A 125 4.57 -2.59 -10.51
C PHE A 125 4.50 -2.64 -12.04
N PHE A 126 5.58 -2.19 -12.68
CA PHE A 126 5.74 -2.15 -14.14
C PHE A 126 6.85 -3.13 -14.54
N PRO A 127 6.52 -4.40 -14.84
CA PRO A 127 7.52 -5.45 -15.01
C PRO A 127 8.31 -5.36 -16.31
N GLN A 128 7.70 -4.82 -17.36
CA GLN A 128 8.24 -4.86 -18.72
C GLN A 128 7.70 -3.73 -19.58
N SER A 129 8.47 -3.36 -20.60
CA SER A 129 8.07 -2.46 -21.69
C SER A 129 7.40 -3.23 -22.83
N GLN A 130 6.93 -2.52 -23.85
CA GLN A 130 6.38 -3.07 -25.09
C GLN A 130 7.43 -3.23 -26.21
N GLY A 131 8.71 -3.33 -25.87
CA GLY A 131 9.78 -3.60 -26.83
C GLY A 131 11.09 -2.86 -26.53
N GLY A 132 11.06 -1.83 -25.69
CA GLY A 132 12.23 -0.99 -25.39
C GLY A 132 13.01 -1.45 -24.17
N ASP A 133 14.25 -0.99 -24.04
CA ASP A 133 15.11 -1.28 -22.88
C ASP A 133 14.79 -0.46 -21.62
N SER A 134 13.72 0.35 -21.68
CA SER A 134 13.25 1.20 -20.59
C SER A 134 11.74 1.42 -20.70
N THR A 135 11.14 1.92 -19.62
CA THR A 135 9.75 2.37 -19.61
C THR A 135 9.66 3.85 -19.28
N GLN A 136 8.77 4.57 -19.96
CA GLN A 136 8.49 5.96 -19.67
C GLN A 136 7.10 6.14 -19.09
N ILE A 137 7.01 6.87 -17.99
CA ILE A 137 5.76 7.27 -17.37
C ILE A 137 5.80 8.79 -17.24
N TYR A 138 4.76 9.46 -17.73
CA TYR A 138 4.62 10.93 -17.67
C TYR A 138 3.67 11.36 -16.56
N TYR A 139 2.65 10.54 -16.30
CA TYR A 139 1.59 10.87 -15.36
C TYR A 139 0.97 9.62 -14.74
N ILE A 140 0.79 9.68 -13.41
CA ILE A 140 0.01 8.76 -12.61
C ILE A 140 -1.05 9.57 -11.89
N GLY A 141 -2.31 9.32 -12.23
CA GLY A 141 -3.47 9.90 -11.55
C GLY A 141 -4.30 8.82 -10.88
N LEU A 142 -4.94 9.17 -9.76
CA LEU A 142 -5.81 8.27 -9.02
C LEU A 142 -7.17 8.93 -8.82
N LEU A 143 -8.23 8.20 -9.14
CA LEU A 143 -9.61 8.63 -8.93
C LEU A 143 -10.32 7.69 -7.95
N GLY A 144 -11.10 8.25 -7.04
CA GLY A 144 -11.82 7.50 -6.02
C GLY A 144 -12.38 8.39 -4.92
N GLN A 145 -12.67 7.77 -3.77
CA GLN A 145 -13.18 8.46 -2.59
C GLN A 145 -12.18 8.32 -1.46
N TRP A 146 -11.96 9.41 -0.72
CA TRP A 146 -11.17 9.40 0.51
C TRP A 146 -12.07 9.55 1.73
N SER A 147 -11.69 8.91 2.82
CA SER A 147 -12.31 9.03 4.13
C SER A 147 -11.23 9.11 5.21
N GLU A 148 -11.50 9.88 6.26
CA GLU A 148 -10.62 9.93 7.42
C GLU A 148 -10.47 8.55 8.06
N ARG A 149 -9.23 8.17 8.37
CA ARG A 149 -8.95 6.95 9.13
C ARG A 149 -9.20 7.25 10.60
N LYS A 150 -10.27 6.68 11.16
CA LYS A 150 -10.46 6.64 12.62
C LYS A 150 -9.44 5.66 13.20
N ASP A 151 -8.32 6.18 13.68
CA ASP A 151 -7.41 5.42 14.52
C ASP A 151 -8.14 5.17 15.84
N ASN A 152 -8.76 4.00 15.98
CA ASN A 152 -9.18 3.51 17.29
C ASN A 152 -8.03 2.64 17.78
N PRO A 153 -7.08 3.18 18.57
CA PRO A 153 -6.14 2.33 19.26
C PRO A 153 -6.98 1.42 20.16
N ILE A 154 -7.00 0.13 19.85
CA ILE A 154 -7.49 -0.88 20.78
C ILE A 154 -6.46 -0.88 21.91
N ILE A 155 -6.67 0.00 22.90
CA ILE A 155 -6.00 -0.12 24.19
C ILE A 155 -6.68 -1.32 24.84
N THR A 156 -6.26 -2.52 24.47
CA THR A 156 -6.56 -3.73 25.24
C THR A 156 -5.79 -3.58 26.54
N VAL A 157 -6.36 -2.84 27.50
CA VAL A 157 -6.04 -3.04 28.91
C VAL A 157 -6.56 -4.43 29.21
N TYR A 158 -5.75 -5.45 28.94
CA TYR A 158 -5.96 -6.74 29.57
C TYR A 158 -5.69 -6.51 31.05
N GLU A 159 -6.78 -6.39 31.81
CA GLU A 159 -6.77 -6.31 33.26
C GLU A 159 -6.01 -7.52 33.81
N THR A 160 -4.71 -7.37 34.09
CA THR A 160 -4.04 -8.26 35.04
C THR A 160 -4.42 -7.82 36.44
N GLN A 161 -5.71 -7.98 36.79
CA GLN A 161 -6.07 -8.16 38.18
C GLN A 161 -5.51 -9.52 38.59
N ALA A 162 -4.28 -9.53 39.11
CA ALA A 162 -3.76 -10.66 39.85
C ALA A 162 -4.68 -10.87 41.06
N ASN A 163 -5.59 -11.85 40.99
CA ASN A 163 -6.26 -12.37 42.16
C ASN A 163 -5.21 -13.05 43.05
N LEU A 164 -4.67 -12.29 44.00
CA LEU A 164 -3.81 -12.80 45.08
C LEU A 164 -4.69 -13.42 46.17
N ALA A 165 -5.43 -14.48 45.84
CA ALA A 165 -6.27 -15.18 46.81
C ALA A 165 -6.38 -16.70 46.58
N ASP A 166 -5.58 -17.28 45.68
CA ASP A 166 -5.56 -18.74 45.47
C ASP A 166 -4.14 -19.27 45.57
N HIS A 167 -3.63 -19.33 46.80
CA HIS A 167 -2.53 -20.21 47.16
C HIS A 167 -2.95 -20.97 48.43
N GLU A 168 -3.79 -21.98 48.27
CA GLU A 168 -3.95 -23.02 49.29
C GLU A 168 -3.39 -24.34 48.76
N LYS A 169 -2.21 -24.72 49.26
CA LYS A 169 -1.90 -26.11 49.63
C LYS A 169 -0.57 -26.22 50.36
N ILE A 170 -0.65 -26.42 51.68
CA ILE A 170 0.19 -27.41 52.35
C ILE A 170 -0.70 -28.22 53.29
N GLN A 171 -0.94 -29.48 52.94
CA GLN A 171 -1.59 -30.47 53.76
C GLN A 171 -0.59 -31.59 54.04
N GLY A 172 -0.33 -31.86 55.33
CA GLY A 172 0.12 -33.15 55.83
C GLY A 172 1.52 -33.17 56.48
N MET A 173 1.56 -33.18 57.82
CA MET A 173 1.91 -34.42 58.54
C MET A 173 1.47 -34.32 60.01
N ASP A 174 0.69 -35.30 60.43
CA ASP A 174 0.32 -35.65 61.80
C ASP A 174 1.56 -36.22 62.54
N GLY A 175 1.76 -35.86 63.81
CA GLY A 175 2.91 -36.32 64.60
C GLY A 175 3.06 -35.63 65.97
N THR A 176 2.17 -35.99 66.89
CA THR A 176 2.34 -36.20 68.34
C THR A 176 3.31 -35.39 69.23
N PHE A 177 2.81 -35.16 70.46
CA PHE A 177 3.47 -34.90 71.75
C PHE A 177 3.48 -33.44 72.28
N SER A 178 2.49 -33.14 73.12
CA SER A 178 2.59 -32.14 74.20
C SER A 178 2.75 -32.85 75.55
N THR A 179 3.66 -32.30 76.35
CA THR A 179 4.20 -32.67 77.67
C THR A 179 3.25 -32.32 78.85
N PRO A 180 3.58 -32.64 80.12
CA PRO A 180 2.61 -32.95 81.21
C PRO A 180 2.21 -31.77 82.13
N GLN A 181 1.43 -32.12 83.17
CA GLN A 181 0.98 -31.38 84.38
C GLN A 181 -0.39 -30.68 84.26
N SER A 182 -1.33 -30.81 85.20
CA SER A 182 -1.27 -31.14 86.64
C SER A 182 -2.42 -32.04 87.08
#